data_AF-A0A7Y7I7N0-F1
#
_entry.id   AF-A0A7Y7I7N0-F1
#
_cell.length_a   1.000
_cell.length_b   1.000
_cell.length_c   1.000
_cell.angle_alpha   90.00
_cell.angle_beta   90.00
_cell.angle_gamma   90.00
#
_symmetry.space_group_name_H-M   'P 1'
#
loop_
_entity.id
_entity.type
_entity.pdbx_description
1 polymer ?
#
loop_
_entity_poly.entity_id
_entity_poly.type
_entity_poly.pdbx_seq_one_letter_code
_entity_poly.pdbx_strand_id
1 'polypeptide(L)'
;MIHELIEFAHGRGMALSLIETMPLGQTGCDRTEQFLGLDALRREISRRWTLSDLTDRSGGPARYARVEQTGGLIGFITPLTAHFCGDCNRVRVTADGTLYTCLGHENGIDLRKLLRSSMSEAHVHEAIGHAVEQKPKGHEFSLQGRVLPVKLVRHMSATGG
;
A
#
# COMPACT_ATOMS: atom_id res chain seq x y z
N MET A 1 19.89 -0.12 -14.59
CA MET A 1 18.53 -0.53 -14.13
C MET A 1 17.79 0.55 -13.34
N ILE A 2 18.01 0.79 -12.03
CA ILE A 2 17.21 1.82 -11.30
C ILE A 2 17.53 3.27 -11.70
N HIS A 3 18.80 3.57 -11.99
CA HIS A 3 19.21 4.92 -12.39
C HIS A 3 18.61 5.34 -13.73
N GLU A 4 18.54 4.42 -14.71
CA GLU A 4 17.89 4.68 -16.00
C GLU A 4 16.39 4.95 -15.84
N LEU A 5 15.72 4.27 -14.89
CA LEU A 5 14.30 4.51 -14.60
C LEU A 5 14.08 5.91 -13.99
N ILE A 6 14.99 6.35 -13.12
CA ILE A 6 15.00 7.71 -12.56
C ILE A 6 15.17 8.73 -13.70
N GLU A 7 16.18 8.55 -14.55
CA GLU A 7 16.44 9.43 -15.70
C GLU A 7 15.24 9.48 -16.65
N PHE A 8 14.66 8.33 -16.98
CA PHE A 8 13.48 8.24 -17.84
C PHE A 8 12.28 8.98 -17.27
N ALA A 9 11.95 8.73 -15.99
CA ALA A 9 10.80 9.36 -15.35
C ALA A 9 11.00 10.87 -15.25
N HIS A 10 12.16 11.30 -14.73
CA HIS A 10 12.46 12.71 -14.49
C HIS A 10 12.64 13.49 -15.80
N GLY A 11 13.27 12.90 -16.82
CA GLY A 11 13.40 13.48 -18.15
C GLY A 11 12.06 13.71 -18.86
N ARG A 12 10.98 13.10 -18.36
CA ARG A 12 9.60 13.30 -18.83
C ARG A 12 8.74 14.10 -17.85
N GLY A 13 9.34 14.71 -16.83
CA GLY A 13 8.61 15.48 -15.81
C GLY A 13 7.74 14.64 -14.89
N MET A 14 7.97 13.32 -14.81
CA MET A 14 7.22 12.41 -13.95
C MET A 14 7.94 12.17 -12.63
N ALA A 15 7.17 12.04 -11.54
CA ALA A 15 7.68 11.49 -10.29
C ALA A 15 7.75 9.96 -10.37
N LEU A 16 8.75 9.36 -9.72
CA LEU A 16 8.90 7.90 -9.61
C LEU A 16 8.59 7.46 -8.19
N SER A 17 7.71 6.49 -8.00
CA SER A 17 7.48 5.87 -6.69
C SER A 17 7.95 4.43 -6.68
N LEU A 18 8.70 4.08 -5.64
CA LEU A 18 9.20 2.73 -5.38
C LEU A 18 8.44 2.18 -4.18
N ILE A 19 7.96 0.95 -4.30
CA ILE A 19 7.16 0.27 -3.28
C ILE A 19 7.80 -1.05 -2.91
N GLU A 20 7.89 -1.37 -1.61
CA GLU A 20 8.33 -2.70 -1.19
C GLU A 20 7.32 -3.76 -1.64
N THR A 21 7.83 -4.85 -2.18
CA THR A 21 7.02 -5.99 -2.57
C THR A 21 6.34 -6.60 -1.34
N MET A 22 5.01 -6.50 -1.28
CA MET A 22 4.22 -7.14 -0.22
C MET A 22 3.91 -8.61 -0.56
N PRO A 23 3.96 -9.53 0.42
CA PRO A 23 3.59 -10.93 0.24
C PRO A 23 2.07 -11.13 0.37
N LEU A 24 1.27 -10.53 -0.52
CA LEU A 24 -0.20 -10.64 -0.47
C LEU A 24 -0.74 -11.66 -1.49
N GLY A 25 -1.50 -12.63 -0.99
CA GLY A 25 -2.17 -13.68 -1.76
C GLY A 25 -1.29 -14.91 -2.05
N GLN A 26 -1.91 -16.03 -2.42
CA GLN A 26 -1.19 -17.21 -2.92
C GLN A 26 -0.69 -16.96 -4.34
N THR A 27 0.48 -16.38 -4.47
CA THR A 27 1.18 -16.36 -5.76
C THR A 27 2.06 -17.59 -5.80
N GLY A 28 2.00 -18.41 -6.86
CA GLY A 28 2.75 -19.67 -6.99
C GLY A 28 4.29 -19.54 -7.02
N CYS A 29 4.83 -18.45 -6.47
CA CYS A 29 6.23 -18.12 -6.30
C CYS A 29 6.44 -17.54 -4.88
N ASP A 30 7.52 -17.96 -4.22
CA ASP A 30 7.90 -17.43 -2.92
C ASP A 30 8.39 -15.99 -3.08
N ARG A 31 7.55 -15.02 -2.71
CA ARG A 31 7.86 -13.58 -2.82
C ARG A 31 8.84 -13.10 -1.76
N THR A 32 9.18 -13.93 -0.77
CA THR A 32 10.15 -13.54 0.26
C THR A 32 11.55 -13.34 -0.32
N GLU A 33 11.92 -14.09 -1.37
CA GLU A 33 13.19 -13.91 -2.10
C GLU A 33 13.22 -12.65 -3.00
N GLN A 34 12.06 -12.05 -3.26
CA GLN A 34 11.92 -10.85 -4.10
C GLN A 34 11.85 -9.56 -3.28
N PHE A 35 12.02 -9.65 -1.96
CA PHE A 35 12.03 -8.50 -1.08
C PHE A 35 13.35 -7.73 -1.22
N LEU A 36 13.26 -6.49 -1.67
CA LEU A 36 14.34 -5.52 -1.59
C LEU A 36 13.90 -4.38 -0.65
N GLY A 37 14.53 -4.31 0.52
CA GLY A 37 14.28 -3.22 1.46
C GLY A 37 14.64 -1.88 0.83
N LEU A 38 13.72 -0.91 0.90
CA LEU A 38 13.94 0.39 0.26
C LEU A 38 15.08 1.18 0.90
N ASP A 39 15.49 0.88 2.13
CA ASP A 39 16.69 1.47 2.73
C ASP A 39 17.97 1.08 1.96
N ALA A 40 18.07 -0.18 1.53
CA ALA A 40 19.20 -0.65 0.72
C ALA A 40 19.18 -0.02 -0.67
N LEU A 41 18.00 0.03 -1.29
CA LEU A 41 17.84 0.67 -2.60
C LEU A 41 18.11 2.17 -2.54
N ARG A 42 17.69 2.85 -1.47
CA ARG A 42 17.96 4.27 -1.24
C ARG A 42 19.46 4.52 -1.11
N ARG A 43 20.19 3.69 -0.35
CA ARG A 43 21.66 3.78 -0.28
C ARG A 43 22.31 3.61 -1.64
N GLU A 44 21.86 2.65 -2.45
CA GLU A 44 22.39 2.44 -3.80
C GLU A 44 22.12 3.64 -4.72
N ILE A 45 20.89 4.19 -4.69
CA ILE A 45 20.54 5.41 -5.41
C ILE A 45 21.44 6.58 -4.97
N SER A 46 21.68 6.72 -3.67
CA SER A 46 22.52 7.79 -3.10
C SER A 46 23.99 7.72 -3.50
N ARG A 47 24.47 6.61 -4.09
CA ARG A 47 25.85 6.54 -4.64
C ARG A 47 26.04 7.41 -5.87
N ARG A 48 24.95 7.72 -6.59
CA ARG A 48 24.95 8.51 -7.82
C ARG A 48 24.15 9.80 -7.71
N TRP A 49 23.07 9.80 -6.92
CA TRP A 49 22.10 10.87 -6.85
C TRP A 49 22.08 11.50 -5.46
N THR A 50 21.99 12.82 -5.38
CA THR A 50 21.84 13.53 -4.11
C THR A 50 20.37 13.57 -3.78
N LEU A 51 20.00 13.00 -2.63
CA LEU A 51 18.61 12.91 -2.17
C LEU A 51 18.38 13.86 -1.00
N SER A 52 17.47 14.83 -1.16
CA SER A 52 17.01 15.70 -0.08
C SER A 52 15.60 15.30 0.33
N ASP A 53 15.42 14.86 1.57
CA ASP A 53 14.10 14.49 2.09
C ASP A 53 13.16 15.69 2.11
N LEU A 54 11.91 15.44 1.74
CA LEU A 54 10.84 16.43 1.79
C LEU A 54 9.88 16.09 2.93
N THR A 55 9.40 17.13 3.60
CA THR A 55 8.35 17.01 4.61
C THR A 55 6.97 16.88 3.98
N ASP A 56 6.84 17.31 2.73
CA ASP A 56 5.57 17.30 2.01
C ASP A 56 5.07 15.87 1.81
N ARG A 57 3.78 15.68 2.11
CA ARG A 57 3.09 14.42 1.91
C ARG A 57 1.99 14.60 0.87
N SER A 58 1.85 13.58 0.03
CA SER A 58 0.62 13.38 -0.75
C SER A 58 -0.46 12.73 0.14
N GLY A 59 -1.69 12.61 -0.35
CA GLY A 59 -2.71 11.76 0.30
C GLY A 59 -2.36 10.25 0.32
N GLY A 60 -1.27 9.86 -0.35
CA GLY A 60 -0.69 8.51 -0.33
C GLY A 60 0.42 8.33 0.72
N PRO A 61 0.92 7.10 0.89
CA PRO A 61 1.85 6.74 1.96
C PRO A 61 3.32 6.99 1.62
N ALA A 62 3.58 7.50 0.41
CA ALA A 62 4.93 7.74 -0.08
C ALA A 62 5.61 8.85 0.73
N ARG A 63 6.85 8.59 1.14
CA ARG A 63 7.77 9.59 1.68
C ARG A 63 8.67 10.05 0.53
N TYR A 64 8.69 11.35 0.26
CA TYR A 64 9.35 11.88 -0.93
C TYR A 64 10.74 12.43 -0.61
N ALA A 65 11.65 12.25 -1.56
CA ALA A 65 12.90 12.97 -1.64
C ALA A 65 13.03 13.65 -3.01
N ARG A 66 13.71 14.78 -3.06
CA ARG A 66 14.13 15.42 -4.30
C ARG A 66 15.46 14.83 -4.75
N VAL A 67 15.58 14.53 -6.05
CA VAL A 67 16.86 14.24 -6.70
C VAL A 67 17.43 15.56 -7.21
N GLU A 68 18.48 16.07 -6.57
CA GLU A 68 19.00 17.42 -6.84
C GLU A 68 19.45 17.60 -8.31
N GLN A 69 20.07 16.56 -8.87
CA GLN A 69 20.62 16.58 -10.23
C GLN A 69 19.54 16.75 -11.31
N THR A 70 18.33 16.25 -11.08
CA THR A 70 17.23 16.29 -12.06
C THR A 70 16.13 17.26 -11.66
N GLY A 71 16.13 17.71 -10.40
CA GLY A 71 15.01 18.42 -9.77
C GLY A 71 13.76 17.56 -9.54
N GLY A 72 13.76 16.29 -9.96
CA GLY A 72 12.61 15.39 -9.91
C GLY A 72 12.35 14.80 -8.53
N LEU A 73 11.16 14.22 -8.35
CA LEU A 73 10.76 13.58 -7.10
C LEU A 73 10.89 12.06 -7.18
N ILE A 74 11.33 11.47 -6.08
CA ILE A 74 11.29 10.02 -5.84
C ILE A 74 10.53 9.73 -4.54
N GLY A 75 9.53 8.85 -4.62
CA GLY A 75 8.72 8.42 -3.48
C GLY A 75 9.13 7.03 -3.01
N PHE A 76 9.22 6.84 -1.70
CA PHE A 76 9.47 5.54 -1.08
C PHE A 76 8.23 5.10 -0.29
N ILE A 77 7.68 3.93 -0.62
CA ILE A 77 6.51 3.34 0.02
C ILE A 77 6.95 2.03 0.70
N THR A 78 6.99 2.04 2.02
CA THR A 78 7.53 0.96 2.87
C THR A 78 6.43 0.25 3.67
N PRO A 79 5.55 -0.54 3.04
CA PRO A 79 4.47 -1.24 3.73
C PRO A 79 4.97 -2.31 4.72
N LEU A 80 6.23 -2.77 4.63
CA LEU A 80 6.75 -3.83 5.49
C LEU A 80 7.72 -3.29 6.53
N THR A 81 8.76 -2.57 6.11
CA THR A 81 9.86 -2.15 7.01
C THR A 81 9.49 -0.96 7.90
N ALA A 82 8.61 -0.09 7.43
CA ALA A 82 8.14 1.09 8.15
C ALA A 82 6.68 1.40 7.77
N HIS A 83 5.77 0.51 8.15
CA HIS A 83 4.36 0.55 7.76
C HIS A 83 3.65 1.85 8.19
N PHE A 84 2.62 2.23 7.44
CA PHE A 84 1.90 3.52 7.59
C PHE A 84 0.44 3.33 8.03
N CYS A 85 0.13 2.23 8.73
CA CYS A 85 -1.24 1.91 9.14
C CYS A 85 -1.87 2.97 10.07
N GLY A 86 -1.08 3.58 10.96
CA GLY A 86 -1.56 4.62 11.88
C GLY A 86 -2.13 5.86 11.19
N ASP A 87 -1.61 6.19 10.00
CA ASP A 87 -2.08 7.32 9.19
C ASP A 87 -3.07 6.87 8.08
N CYS A 88 -3.42 5.58 8.01
CA CYS A 88 -4.20 5.04 6.91
C CYS A 88 -5.69 5.39 7.04
N ASN A 89 -6.20 6.21 6.12
CA ASN A 89 -7.59 6.62 6.06
C ASN A 89 -8.42 5.92 4.95
N ARG A 90 -7.90 4.83 4.36
CA ARG A 90 -8.57 4.14 3.25
C ARG A 90 -9.50 3.02 3.72
N VAL A 91 -10.58 2.86 2.97
CA VAL A 91 -11.45 1.68 2.88
C VAL A 91 -11.67 1.36 1.40
N ARG A 92 -12.09 0.15 1.05
CA ARG A 92 -12.28 -0.27 -0.35
C ARG A 92 -13.58 -1.04 -0.51
N VAL A 93 -14.28 -0.77 -1.61
CA VAL A 93 -15.40 -1.61 -2.05
C VAL A 93 -14.90 -2.42 -3.25
N THR A 94 -14.99 -3.74 -3.15
CA THR A 94 -14.64 -4.67 -4.24
C THR A 94 -15.70 -4.65 -5.34
N ALA A 95 -15.36 -5.22 -6.50
CA ALA A 95 -16.27 -5.26 -7.65
C ALA A 95 -17.55 -6.08 -7.39
N ASP A 96 -17.52 -7.04 -6.46
CA ASP A 96 -18.70 -7.79 -6.02
C ASP A 96 -19.56 -7.02 -5.00
N GLY A 97 -19.06 -5.91 -4.46
CA GLY A 97 -19.77 -5.01 -3.55
C GLY A 97 -19.48 -5.25 -2.07
N THR A 98 -18.35 -5.89 -1.73
CA THR A 98 -17.89 -6.09 -0.36
C THR A 98 -17.02 -4.91 0.11
N LEU A 99 -17.36 -4.32 1.26
CA LEU A 99 -16.56 -3.28 1.92
C LEU A 99 -15.47 -3.94 2.78
N TYR A 100 -14.22 -3.62 2.50
CA TYR A 100 -13.06 -3.97 3.33
C TYR A 100 -12.42 -2.72 3.92
N THR A 101 -12.12 -2.75 5.22
CA THR A 101 -11.48 -1.62 5.92
C THR A 101 -9.96 -1.69 5.95
N CYS A 102 -9.39 -2.84 5.58
CA CYS A 102 -7.96 -3.05 5.49
C CYS A 102 -7.61 -4.01 4.36
N LEU A 103 -6.56 -3.69 3.61
CA LEU A 103 -6.01 -4.57 2.57
C LEU A 103 -5.43 -5.86 3.16
N GLY A 104 -4.94 -5.80 4.41
CA GLY A 104 -4.30 -6.91 5.11
C GLY A 104 -5.23 -7.81 5.94
N HIS A 105 -6.56 -7.63 5.92
CA HIS A 105 -7.48 -8.35 6.81
C HIS A 105 -8.76 -8.87 6.14
N GLU A 106 -9.15 -10.14 6.36
CA GLU A 106 -10.29 -10.79 5.67
C GLU A 106 -11.70 -10.34 6.04
N ASN A 107 -11.84 -9.63 7.15
CA ASN A 107 -13.15 -9.11 7.56
C ASN A 107 -13.64 -8.04 6.58
N GLY A 108 -14.78 -8.31 5.95
CA GLY A 108 -15.51 -7.37 5.10
C GLY A 108 -17.02 -7.48 5.32
N ILE A 109 -17.75 -6.47 4.85
CA ILE A 109 -19.21 -6.40 4.95
C ILE A 109 -19.78 -6.40 3.53
N ASP A 110 -20.78 -7.24 3.25
CA ASP A 110 -21.51 -7.25 1.98
C ASP A 110 -22.42 -6.03 1.88
N LEU A 111 -21.84 -4.92 1.41
CA LEU A 111 -22.52 -3.64 1.27
C LEU A 111 -23.60 -3.71 0.16
N ARG A 112 -23.36 -4.52 -0.88
CA ARG A 112 -24.33 -4.74 -1.96
C ARG A 112 -25.63 -5.36 -1.43
N LYS A 113 -25.54 -6.35 -0.55
CA LYS A 113 -26.73 -6.97 0.07
C LYS A 113 -27.50 -5.95 0.91
N LEU A 114 -26.79 -5.18 1.75
CA LEU A 114 -27.40 -4.15 2.59
C LEU A 114 -28.14 -3.07 1.77
N LEU A 115 -27.50 -2.59 0.69
CA LEU A 115 -28.10 -1.60 -0.21
C LEU A 115 -29.32 -2.14 -0.97
N ARG A 116 -29.40 -3.46 -1.17
CA ARG A 116 -30.50 -4.12 -1.89
C ARG A 116 -31.64 -4.58 -0.99
N SER A 117 -31.46 -4.61 0.33
CA SER A 117 -32.42 -5.23 1.26
C SER A 117 -33.56 -4.32 1.74
N SER A 118 -33.98 -3.31 0.96
CA SER A 118 -35.00 -2.31 1.36
C SER A 118 -34.76 -1.66 2.75
N MET A 119 -33.51 -1.69 3.23
CA MET A 119 -33.11 -1.07 4.49
C MET A 119 -33.08 0.46 4.31
N SER A 120 -33.32 1.19 5.40
CA SER A 120 -33.14 2.65 5.36
C SER A 120 -31.66 3.01 5.22
N GLU A 121 -31.38 4.19 4.65
CA GLU A 121 -30.03 4.72 4.50
C GLU A 121 -29.27 4.74 5.84
N ALA A 122 -29.96 5.05 6.95
CA ALA A 122 -29.39 5.09 8.29
C ALA A 122 -28.72 3.76 8.70
N HIS A 123 -29.31 2.61 8.36
CA HIS A 123 -28.72 1.30 8.66
C HIS A 123 -27.44 1.04 7.86
N VAL A 124 -27.36 1.58 6.64
CA VAL A 124 -26.15 1.47 5.81
C VAL A 124 -25.02 2.31 6.42
N HIS A 125 -25.33 3.54 6.86
CA HIS A 125 -24.36 4.39 7.57
C HIS A 125 -23.87 3.75 8.86
N GLU A 126 -24.75 3.17 9.66
CA GLU A 126 -24.40 2.45 10.89
C GLU A 126 -23.48 1.25 10.60
N ALA A 127 -23.81 0.44 9.58
CA ALA A 127 -22.98 -0.70 9.20
C ALA A 127 -21.59 -0.28 8.74
N ILE A 128 -21.47 0.81 7.96
CA ILE A 128 -20.18 1.37 7.56
C ILE A 128 -19.41 1.90 8.77
N GLY A 129 -20.07 2.63 9.66
CA GLY A 129 -19.49 3.16 10.89
C GLY A 129 -18.89 2.05 11.76
N HIS A 130 -19.68 1.00 12.02
CA HIS A 130 -19.21 -0.17 12.75
C HIS A 130 -18.03 -0.87 12.04
N ALA A 131 -18.05 -0.98 10.70
CA ALA A 131 -16.92 -1.53 9.95
C ALA A 131 -15.63 -0.76 10.20
N VAL A 132 -15.72 0.58 10.16
CA VAL A 132 -14.59 1.50 10.33
C VAL A 132 -14.08 1.47 11.77
N GLU A 133 -14.95 1.36 12.78
CA GLU A 133 -14.57 1.19 14.18
C GLU A 133 -13.79 -0.11 14.41
N GLN A 134 -14.14 -1.17 13.68
CA GLN A 134 -13.43 -2.46 13.72
C GLN A 134 -12.17 -2.48 12.85
N LYS A 135 -11.76 -1.35 12.24
CA LYS A 135 -10.55 -1.29 11.43
C LYS A 135 -9.33 -1.59 12.32
N PRO A 136 -8.50 -2.59 11.96
CA PRO A 136 -7.34 -2.92 12.75
C PRO A 136 -6.33 -1.76 12.76
N LYS A 137 -5.65 -1.57 13.90
CA LYS A 137 -4.61 -0.54 14.07
C LYS A 137 -3.43 -0.72 13.11
N GLY A 138 -3.19 -1.94 12.68
CA GLY A 138 -2.15 -2.30 11.71
C GLY A 138 -2.31 -3.72 11.20
N HIS A 139 -1.57 -4.03 10.14
CA HIS A 139 -1.42 -5.40 9.66
C HIS A 139 -0.17 -6.04 10.27
N GLU A 140 -0.16 -7.36 10.36
CA GLU A 140 0.98 -8.14 10.90
C GLU A 140 1.71 -8.88 9.78
N PHE A 141 2.32 -8.13 8.85
CA PHE A 141 3.18 -8.74 7.83
C PHE A 141 4.59 -8.95 8.43
N SER A 142 5.03 -10.20 8.63
CA SER A 142 6.35 -10.52 9.20
C SER A 142 7.34 -11.02 8.14
N LEU A 143 8.59 -10.53 8.19
CA LEU A 143 9.67 -10.85 7.24
C LEU A 143 10.75 -11.78 7.80
N GLN A 144 10.76 -12.10 9.10
CA GLN A 144 11.79 -12.95 9.73
C GLN A 144 11.24 -14.30 10.19
N GLY A 145 10.98 -15.22 9.25
CA GLY A 145 11.03 -16.66 9.48
C GLY A 145 9.97 -17.31 10.40
N ARG A 146 9.07 -16.57 11.03
CA ARG A 146 7.90 -17.14 11.75
C ARG A 146 6.66 -16.26 11.51
N VAL A 147 5.71 -16.89 10.81
CA VAL A 147 4.40 -16.43 10.33
C VAL A 147 4.41 -15.56 9.06
N LEU A 148 4.46 -16.23 7.91
CA LEU A 148 3.46 -16.01 6.86
C LEU A 148 2.58 -17.27 6.88
N PRO A 149 1.25 -17.15 7.01
CA PRO A 149 0.48 -16.33 6.08
C PRO A 149 -0.51 -15.43 6.80
N VAL A 150 -0.60 -14.16 6.43
CA VAL A 150 -1.98 -13.68 6.30
C VAL A 150 -2.52 -14.50 5.13
N LYS A 151 -3.28 -15.55 5.43
CA LYS A 151 -4.06 -16.30 4.44
C LYS A 151 -5.16 -15.37 3.97
N LEU A 152 -4.74 -14.29 3.31
CA LEU A 152 -5.61 -13.55 2.44
C LEU A 152 -5.90 -14.52 1.31
N VAL A 153 -7.08 -15.11 1.36
CA VAL A 153 -7.62 -15.89 0.26
C VAL A 153 -7.75 -14.96 -0.94
N ARG A 154 -8.01 -13.67 -0.69
CA ARG A 154 -8.08 -12.65 -1.75
C ARG A 154 -6.71 -12.24 -2.28
N HIS A 155 -6.65 -12.12 -3.60
CA HIS A 155 -5.57 -11.43 -4.29
C HIS A 155 -5.77 -9.91 -4.22
N MET A 156 -4.67 -9.14 -4.32
CA MET A 156 -4.72 -7.67 -4.41
C MET A 156 -5.66 -7.20 -5.55
N SER A 157 -5.65 -7.91 -6.67
CA SER A 157 -6.48 -7.63 -7.85
C SER A 157 -7.98 -7.67 -7.55
N ALA A 158 -8.42 -8.51 -6.61
CA ALA A 158 -9.82 -8.56 -6.19
C ALA A 158 -10.27 -7.28 -5.47
N THR A 159 -9.32 -6.50 -4.94
CA THR A 159 -9.56 -5.26 -4.19
C THR A 159 -9.23 -4.00 -4.98
N GLY A 160 -9.21 -4.10 -6.32
CA GLY A 160 -8.99 -2.96 -7.21
C GLY A 160 -7.55 -2.44 -7.26
N GLY A 161 -6.56 -3.32 -7.02
CA GLY A 161 -5.13 -3.01 -7.09
C GLY A 161 -4.33 -4.06 -7.82
#